data_AF-A0A2S8FV34-F1
#
_entry.id   AF-A0A2S8FV34-F1
#
_cell.length_a   1.000
_cell.length_b   1.000
_cell.length_c   1.000
_cell.angle_alpha   90.00
_cell.angle_beta   90.00
_cell.angle_gamma   90.00
#
_symmetry.space_group_name_H-M   'P 1'
#
loop_
_entity.id
_entity.type
_entity.pdbx_description
1 polymer ?
#
loop_
_entity_poly.entity_id
_entity_poly.type
_entity_poly.pdbx_seq_one_letter_code
_entity_poly.pdbx_strand_id
1 'polypeptide(L)'
;MWNIRTPHFARRARGLTLVEMLMATALSLIMFAAVAQIFGMMGNAMRDARAKIELSGNIRSVANQLQTDLNNLTVDVLPWVQPGSNQGYFEIIEGPDRDVDFAAFDIVGDDPTILTDPHNGSMGGDADDILCFTAYSKDQPFIGLIYGDLVANTNPAYPYKYYVDRSSGNFTVITSQYAEVVYFTKLTPADDRNLEQWNTAALRDANETVTVYRRAFLIRPDIYLGDVAGTSGPAMTPPATYTMSEAEARNYYDLSMSSTASTSGATSSQWQTNSLEDLQSRERRIGHAIVGGSPAFPYPMTPAGLLSFEQLNTTIGPTNLRDRTGEDVILTKTLAFDVKVFDPGAVVRQEPGGTIAGQPGDFYYPATSDTNVYESYTAGTSMTGAFVDLNWLAGGRYSSPPGAPLFSGTPNAKSGLAGQQVGSFTQMPSMLRIPGNNGSGSQDTTLTYAYYDTWPLLYESDGVDQFGDGNIDQGTNGFDDNSNGIVDDLAEYETSPPYPNPLRGISVTVRAIEEGTRQVRQDTIMADFLPD
;
A
#
# COMPACT_ATOMS: atom_id res chain seq x y z
N MET A 1 -32.67 85.27 67.71
CA MET A 1 -31.79 84.87 66.60
C MET A 1 -30.96 83.70 67.07
N TRP A 2 -31.29 82.46 66.68
CA TRP A 2 -30.55 81.26 67.10
C TRP A 2 -30.49 80.25 65.95
N ASN A 3 -29.32 79.65 65.78
CA ASN A 3 -28.92 78.93 64.58
C ASN A 3 -28.89 77.42 64.90
N ILE A 4 -29.77 76.62 64.31
CA ILE A 4 -29.76 75.15 64.49
C ILE A 4 -29.09 74.53 63.27
N ARG A 5 -27.83 74.10 63.44
CA ARG A 5 -27.09 73.33 62.43
C ARG A 5 -27.52 71.88 62.46
N THR A 6 -27.96 71.34 61.32
CA THR A 6 -28.11 69.89 61.13
C THR A 6 -26.73 69.23 61.03
N PRO A 7 -26.43 68.17 61.80
CA PRO A 7 -25.15 67.48 61.70
C PRO A 7 -25.11 66.54 60.49
N HIS A 8 -24.06 66.64 59.68
CA HIS A 8 -23.76 65.64 58.66
C HIS A 8 -23.17 64.38 59.31
N PHE A 9 -23.90 63.27 59.26
CA PHE A 9 -23.37 61.96 59.64
C PHE A 9 -22.44 61.42 58.55
N ALA A 10 -21.14 61.68 58.69
CA ALA A 10 -20.13 60.98 57.91
C ALA A 10 -20.14 59.49 58.29
N ARG A 11 -20.58 58.62 57.36
CA ARG A 11 -20.41 57.16 57.50
C ARG A 11 -18.91 56.86 57.57
N ARG A 12 -18.41 56.49 58.76
CA ARG A 12 -17.07 55.90 58.89
C ARG A 12 -17.02 54.60 58.07
N ALA A 13 -16.27 54.60 56.99
CA ALA A 13 -15.80 53.36 56.38
C ALA A 13 -14.97 52.62 57.45
N ARG A 14 -15.35 51.38 57.77
CA ARG A 14 -14.55 50.52 58.64
C ARG A 14 -13.38 49.96 57.81
N GLY A 15 -12.17 49.98 58.37
CA GLY A 15 -11.04 49.30 57.75
C GLY A 15 -11.22 47.79 57.79
N LEU A 16 -10.81 47.10 56.73
CA LEU A 16 -10.85 45.64 56.63
C LEU A 16 -9.86 45.02 57.62
N THR A 17 -10.27 43.92 58.26
CA THR A 17 -9.39 43.13 59.12
C THR A 17 -8.39 42.31 58.29
N LEU A 18 -7.29 41.91 58.92
CA LEU A 18 -6.25 41.09 58.28
C LEU A 18 -6.83 39.73 57.81
N VAL A 19 -7.80 39.18 58.56
CA VAL A 19 -8.52 37.95 58.22
C VAL A 19 -9.45 38.15 57.02
N GLU A 20 -10.19 39.26 56.93
CA GLU A 20 -11.01 39.58 55.75
C GLU A 20 -10.14 39.78 54.50
N MET A 21 -8.99 40.45 54.61
CA MET A 21 -8.05 40.59 53.51
C MET A 21 -7.47 39.25 53.05
N LEU A 22 -7.12 38.36 54.00
CA LEU A 22 -6.65 36.99 53.70
C LEU A 22 -7.74 36.12 53.06
N MET A 23 -9.00 36.20 53.53
CA MET A 23 -10.10 35.48 52.89
C MET A 23 -10.42 36.05 51.50
N ALA A 24 -10.41 37.36 51.32
CA ALA A 24 -10.67 37.99 50.02
C ALA A 24 -9.59 37.62 48.98
N THR A 25 -8.31 37.60 49.36
CA THR A 25 -7.23 37.16 48.46
C THR A 25 -7.25 35.65 48.21
N ALA A 26 -7.56 34.83 49.22
CA ALA A 26 -7.72 33.38 49.03
C ALA A 26 -8.88 33.07 48.06
N LEU A 27 -10.05 33.72 48.23
CA LEU A 27 -11.20 33.55 47.34
C LEU A 27 -10.91 34.04 45.92
N SER A 28 -10.19 35.16 45.74
CA SER A 28 -9.81 35.62 44.41
C SER A 28 -8.83 34.66 43.73
N LEU A 29 -7.85 34.10 44.45
CA LEU A 29 -6.93 33.08 43.93
C LEU A 29 -7.66 31.79 43.54
N ILE A 30 -8.63 31.34 44.34
CA ILE A 30 -9.47 30.18 44.02
C ILE A 30 -10.30 30.45 42.74
N MET A 31 -10.88 31.65 42.60
CA MET A 31 -11.59 32.02 41.38
C MET A 31 -10.68 32.08 40.15
N PHE A 32 -9.48 32.67 40.26
CA PHE A 32 -8.51 32.67 39.15
C PHE A 32 -8.06 31.25 38.79
N ALA A 33 -7.84 30.37 39.76
CA ALA A 33 -7.51 28.97 39.52
C ALA A 33 -8.64 28.21 38.81
N ALA A 34 -9.89 28.39 39.23
CA ALA A 34 -11.06 27.78 38.59
C ALA A 34 -11.24 28.27 37.14
N VAL A 35 -11.07 29.57 36.89
CA VAL A 35 -11.12 30.15 35.53
C VAL A 35 -9.98 29.63 34.65
N ALA A 36 -8.76 29.51 35.19
CA ALA A 36 -7.63 28.93 34.47
C ALA A 36 -7.86 27.45 34.10
N GLN A 37 -8.46 26.65 34.99
CA GLN A 37 -8.84 25.27 34.71
C GLN A 37 -9.91 25.17 33.60
N ILE A 38 -10.93 26.04 33.62
CA ILE A 38 -11.95 26.10 32.57
C ILE A 38 -11.32 26.43 31.22
N PHE A 39 -10.42 27.41 31.15
CA PHE A 39 -9.72 27.73 29.90
C PHE A 39 -8.79 26.59 29.43
N GLY A 40 -8.13 25.86 30.35
CA GLY A 40 -7.33 24.68 30.00
C GLY A 40 -8.18 23.55 29.41
N MET A 41 -9.30 23.19 30.06
CA MET A 41 -10.23 22.18 29.56
C MET A 41 -10.82 22.55 28.19
N MET A 42 -11.25 23.81 28.04
CA MET A 42 -11.81 24.34 26.80
C MET A 42 -10.76 24.40 25.67
N GLY A 43 -9.52 24.76 25.99
CA GLY A 43 -8.40 24.76 25.04
C GLY A 43 -8.07 23.37 24.51
N ASN A 44 -7.98 22.38 25.39
CA ASN A 44 -7.76 20.98 25.00
C ASN A 44 -8.92 20.48 24.13
N ALA A 45 -10.16 20.62 24.59
CA ALA A 45 -11.34 20.20 23.82
C ALA A 45 -11.42 20.88 22.43
N MET A 46 -11.01 22.14 22.29
CA MET A 46 -10.94 22.82 21.00
C MET A 46 -9.81 22.30 20.09
N ARG A 47 -8.63 22.00 20.64
CA ARG A 47 -7.52 21.40 19.90
C ARG A 47 -7.92 20.02 19.36
N ASP A 48 -8.46 19.20 20.25
CA ASP A 48 -8.86 17.82 19.97
C ASP A 48 -10.02 17.78 18.94
N ALA A 49 -10.99 18.70 19.06
CA ALA A 49 -12.04 18.86 18.05
C ALA A 49 -11.51 19.28 16.68
N ARG A 50 -10.48 20.14 16.61
CA ARG A 50 -9.83 20.52 15.35
C ARG A 50 -9.07 19.34 14.73
N ALA A 51 -8.25 18.65 15.51
CA ALA A 51 -7.50 17.48 15.04
C ALA A 51 -8.44 16.39 14.47
N LYS A 52 -9.58 16.14 15.12
CA LYS A 52 -10.61 15.23 14.61
C LYS A 52 -11.24 15.70 13.28
N ILE A 53 -11.48 17.00 13.12
CA ILE A 53 -12.03 17.57 11.88
C ILE A 53 -10.99 17.46 10.75
N GLU A 54 -9.73 17.78 11.04
CA GLU A 54 -8.60 17.67 10.12
C GLU A 54 -8.38 16.23 9.65
N LEU A 55 -8.29 15.26 10.56
CA LEU A 55 -8.21 13.83 10.22
C LEU A 55 -9.39 13.38 9.35
N SER A 56 -10.61 13.83 9.66
CA SER A 56 -11.80 13.53 8.86
C SER A 56 -11.78 14.23 7.48
N GLY A 57 -11.03 15.32 7.32
CA GLY A 57 -10.81 16.00 6.04
C GLY A 57 -9.77 15.27 5.20
N ASN A 58 -8.64 14.93 5.80
CA ASN A 58 -7.53 14.23 5.17
C ASN A 58 -7.98 12.87 4.62
N ILE A 59 -8.66 12.05 5.43
CA ILE A 59 -9.17 10.73 5.00
C ILE A 59 -10.10 10.85 3.78
N ARG A 60 -11.04 11.81 3.77
CA ARG A 60 -11.90 12.02 2.59
C ARG A 60 -11.11 12.49 1.36
N SER A 61 -10.02 13.24 1.56
CA SER A 61 -9.13 13.60 0.46
C SER A 61 -8.42 12.38 -0.11
N VAL A 62 -7.98 11.45 0.75
CA VAL A 62 -7.39 10.15 0.35
C VAL A 62 -8.41 9.33 -0.43
N ALA A 63 -9.62 9.17 0.12
CA ALA A 63 -10.69 8.39 -0.48
C ALA A 63 -11.09 8.93 -1.87
N ASN A 64 -11.27 10.25 -1.99
CA ASN A 64 -11.55 10.88 -3.28
C ASN A 64 -10.40 10.72 -4.28
N GLN A 65 -9.14 10.83 -3.84
CA GLN A 65 -7.98 10.65 -4.71
C GLN A 65 -7.89 9.20 -5.21
N LEU A 66 -7.98 8.23 -4.30
CA LEU A 66 -7.94 6.79 -4.63
C LEU A 66 -9.09 6.38 -5.53
N GLN A 67 -10.33 6.81 -5.24
CA GLN A 67 -11.47 6.59 -6.13
C GLN A 67 -11.25 7.23 -7.51
N THR A 68 -10.66 8.43 -7.58
CA THR A 68 -10.36 9.08 -8.85
C THR A 68 -9.31 8.32 -9.66
N ASP A 69 -8.28 7.77 -9.02
CA ASP A 69 -7.26 6.98 -9.69
C ASP A 69 -7.82 5.61 -10.16
N LEU A 70 -8.61 4.93 -9.32
CA LEU A 70 -9.28 3.66 -9.66
C LEU A 70 -10.33 3.82 -10.78
N ASN A 71 -11.10 4.90 -10.78
CA ASN A 71 -12.06 5.20 -11.85
C ASN A 71 -11.38 5.52 -13.20
N ASN A 72 -10.06 5.73 -13.21
CA ASN A 72 -9.26 6.07 -14.38
C ASN A 72 -8.28 4.94 -14.78
N LEU A 73 -8.50 3.70 -14.34
CA LEU A 73 -7.74 2.53 -14.78
C LEU A 73 -7.68 2.42 -16.31
N THR A 74 -6.53 1.99 -16.84
CA THR A 74 -6.34 1.79 -18.30
C THR A 74 -6.60 0.37 -18.77
N VAL A 75 -6.58 -0.60 -17.85
CA VAL A 75 -6.72 -2.03 -18.13
C VAL A 75 -8.09 -2.54 -17.66
N ASP A 76 -8.69 -3.43 -18.43
CA ASP A 76 -9.83 -4.21 -17.96
C ASP A 76 -9.30 -5.28 -16.99
N VAL A 77 -9.85 -5.39 -15.78
CA VAL A 77 -9.28 -6.23 -14.71
C VAL A 77 -9.66 -7.72 -14.87
N LEU A 78 -9.25 -8.26 -16.02
CA LEU A 78 -9.64 -9.54 -16.60
C LEU A 78 -8.38 -10.27 -17.11
N PRO A 79 -7.80 -11.23 -16.35
CA PRO A 79 -6.80 -12.11 -16.91
C PRO A 79 -7.45 -13.05 -17.94
N TRP A 80 -6.88 -13.27 -19.10
CA TRP A 80 -5.54 -12.85 -19.55
C TRP A 80 -5.58 -11.57 -20.40
N VAL A 81 -4.65 -10.65 -20.15
CA VAL A 81 -4.48 -9.46 -21.00
C VAL A 81 -3.82 -9.84 -22.33
N GLN A 82 -4.40 -9.39 -23.43
CA GLN A 82 -3.87 -9.64 -24.77
C GLN A 82 -2.63 -8.77 -25.06
N PRO A 83 -1.53 -9.36 -25.57
CA PRO A 83 -0.41 -8.61 -26.13
C PRO A 83 -0.87 -7.68 -27.26
N GLY A 84 -0.25 -6.51 -27.35
CA GLY A 84 -0.60 -5.46 -28.30
C GLY A 84 -1.81 -4.61 -27.90
N SER A 85 -2.52 -4.94 -26.82
CA SER A 85 -3.70 -4.16 -26.40
C SER A 85 -3.35 -2.77 -25.85
N ASN A 86 -2.08 -2.51 -25.51
CA ASN A 86 -1.61 -1.25 -24.91
C ASN A 86 -2.39 -0.83 -23.65
N GLN A 87 -2.93 -1.80 -22.91
CA GLN A 87 -3.79 -1.53 -21.74
C GLN A 87 -3.01 -1.27 -20.44
N GLY A 88 -1.71 -1.59 -20.35
CA GLY A 88 -0.96 -1.53 -19.10
C GLY A 88 -1.29 -2.71 -18.17
N TYR A 89 -1.39 -2.47 -16.87
CA TYR A 89 -1.60 -3.52 -15.87
C TYR A 89 -2.38 -3.06 -14.63
N PHE A 90 -2.89 -4.03 -13.89
CA PHE A 90 -3.42 -3.88 -12.54
C PHE A 90 -2.92 -5.05 -11.68
N GLU A 91 -2.41 -4.71 -10.50
CA GLU A 91 -1.77 -5.66 -9.59
C GLU A 91 -2.03 -5.30 -8.13
N ILE A 92 -2.34 -6.33 -7.34
CA ILE A 92 -2.44 -6.27 -5.88
C ILE A 92 -1.37 -7.21 -5.33
N ILE A 93 -0.60 -6.74 -4.35
CA ILE A 93 0.34 -7.56 -3.60
C ILE A 93 -0.16 -7.54 -2.16
N GLU A 94 -0.74 -8.67 -1.78
CA GLU A 94 -1.16 -8.99 -0.43
C GLU A 94 0.07 -9.43 0.36
N GLY A 95 0.32 -8.73 1.46
CA GLY A 95 1.38 -9.11 2.37
C GLY A 95 0.99 -10.27 3.29
N PRO A 96 1.85 -10.60 4.26
CA PRO A 96 1.56 -11.64 5.24
C PRO A 96 0.78 -11.16 6.48
N ASP A 97 0.51 -9.86 6.69
CA ASP A 97 -0.16 -9.32 7.89
C ASP A 97 -1.71 -9.28 7.79
N ARG A 98 -2.29 -10.39 7.29
CA ARG A 98 -3.73 -10.53 7.07
C ARG A 98 -4.56 -10.16 8.29
N ASP A 99 -5.81 -9.74 8.07
CA ASP A 99 -6.79 -9.37 9.12
C ASP A 99 -6.87 -10.41 10.26
N VAL A 100 -6.71 -11.69 9.92
CA VAL A 100 -6.81 -12.85 10.81
C VAL A 100 -5.48 -13.34 11.41
N ASP A 101 -4.35 -12.85 10.90
CA ASP A 101 -2.98 -13.18 11.34
C ASP A 101 -2.42 -12.07 12.27
N PHE A 102 -2.87 -10.81 12.12
CA PHE A 102 -2.57 -9.72 13.06
C PHE A 102 -3.06 -10.07 14.47
N ALA A 103 -2.13 -10.07 15.44
CA ALA A 103 -2.37 -10.35 16.85
C ALA A 103 -2.88 -11.77 17.19
N ALA A 104 -2.41 -12.79 16.46
CA ALA A 104 -2.60 -14.21 16.78
C ALA A 104 -1.97 -14.71 18.12
N PHE A 105 -1.65 -13.82 19.07
CA PHE A 105 -1.34 -14.19 20.45
C PHE A 105 -1.77 -13.09 21.43
N ASP A 106 -2.63 -13.48 22.36
CA ASP A 106 -3.29 -12.59 23.32
C ASP A 106 -2.30 -11.86 24.25
N ILE A 107 -2.49 -10.54 24.38
CA ILE A 107 -1.74 -9.67 25.31
C ILE A 107 -2.50 -9.52 26.66
N VAL A 108 -3.74 -10.00 26.77
CA VAL A 108 -4.68 -9.68 27.86
C VAL A 108 -5.32 -10.93 28.51
N GLY A 109 -4.55 -12.01 28.73
CA GLY A 109 -5.09 -13.15 29.48
C GLY A 109 -4.53 -14.54 29.19
N ASP A 110 -3.20 -14.71 29.17
CA ASP A 110 -2.56 -16.04 29.14
C ASP A 110 -3.09 -16.98 30.24
N ASP A 111 -4.04 -17.85 29.87
CA ASP A 111 -4.23 -19.16 30.49
C ASP A 111 -3.28 -20.15 29.78
N PRO A 112 -2.15 -20.53 30.40
CA PRO A 112 -1.13 -21.35 29.75
C PRO A 112 -1.56 -22.80 29.53
N THR A 113 -2.82 -23.15 29.80
CA THR A 113 -3.42 -24.44 29.47
C THR A 113 -4.15 -24.47 28.11
N ILE A 114 -4.43 -23.31 27.51
CA ILE A 114 -5.12 -23.21 26.21
C ILE A 114 -4.09 -23.25 25.07
N LEU A 115 -3.80 -24.46 24.58
CA LEU A 115 -2.89 -24.70 23.45
C LEU A 115 -3.46 -24.30 22.07
N THR A 116 -4.73 -23.92 22.03
CA THR A 116 -5.45 -23.47 20.83
C THR A 116 -6.34 -22.31 21.23
N ASP A 117 -5.76 -21.12 21.36
CA ASP A 117 -6.54 -19.90 21.55
C ASP A 117 -7.09 -19.43 20.20
N PRO A 118 -8.42 -19.38 19.97
CA PRO A 118 -8.99 -19.06 18.67
C PRO A 118 -9.27 -17.56 18.48
N HIS A 119 -8.78 -16.68 19.37
CA HIS A 119 -8.97 -15.23 19.29
C HIS A 119 -8.17 -14.60 18.14
N ASN A 120 -8.68 -14.80 16.92
CA ASN A 120 -8.13 -14.27 15.68
C ASN A 120 -8.88 -12.99 15.29
N GLY A 121 -8.13 -11.91 15.10
CA GLY A 121 -8.59 -10.70 14.42
C GLY A 121 -8.29 -9.42 15.19
N SER A 122 -7.70 -8.45 14.49
CA SER A 122 -7.26 -7.19 15.08
C SER A 122 -8.18 -6.02 14.76
N MET A 123 -8.45 -5.18 15.75
CA MET A 123 -9.05 -3.85 15.51
C MET A 123 -8.07 -2.86 14.85
N GLY A 124 -6.80 -3.25 14.69
CA GLY A 124 -5.78 -2.53 13.91
C GLY A 124 -6.11 -2.55 12.42
N GLY A 125 -6.31 -3.76 11.87
CA GLY A 125 -6.46 -4.05 10.43
C GLY A 125 -5.12 -4.17 9.71
N ASP A 126 -5.14 -4.80 8.53
CA ASP A 126 -3.96 -4.96 7.64
C ASP A 126 -3.36 -3.60 7.23
N ALA A 127 -2.05 -3.53 7.09
CA ALA A 127 -1.33 -2.35 6.62
C ALA A 127 -0.16 -2.65 5.67
N ASP A 128 0.06 -3.91 5.26
CA ASP A 128 1.19 -4.31 4.42
C ASP A 128 0.82 -4.60 2.94
N ASP A 129 -0.43 -4.34 2.57
CA ASP A 129 -0.91 -4.29 1.19
C ASP A 129 -0.24 -3.23 0.30
N ILE A 130 -0.08 -3.61 -0.98
CA ILE A 130 0.38 -2.73 -2.06
C ILE A 130 -0.56 -2.84 -3.25
N LEU A 131 -0.93 -1.68 -3.79
CA LEU A 131 -1.81 -1.56 -4.94
C LEU A 131 -1.09 -0.81 -6.06
N CYS A 132 -0.89 -1.48 -7.19
CA CYS A 132 -0.10 -1.02 -8.33
C CYS A 132 -0.94 -1.07 -9.62
N PHE A 133 -1.06 0.03 -10.36
CA PHE A 133 -1.83 0.02 -11.62
C PHE A 133 -1.47 1.17 -12.55
N THR A 134 -1.85 1.04 -13.82
CA THR A 134 -1.77 2.12 -14.81
C THR A 134 -3.09 2.89 -14.93
N ALA A 135 -3.00 4.22 -14.94
CA ALA A 135 -4.14 5.13 -14.96
C ALA A 135 -4.04 6.17 -16.10
N TYR A 136 -5.19 6.54 -16.67
CA TYR A 136 -5.36 7.57 -17.69
C TYR A 136 -6.31 8.68 -17.22
N SER A 137 -5.75 9.85 -16.92
CA SER A 137 -6.55 11.03 -16.61
C SER A 137 -7.05 11.70 -17.88
N LYS A 138 -8.34 12.04 -17.91
CA LYS A 138 -8.98 12.77 -19.03
C LYS A 138 -8.88 14.30 -18.86
N ASP A 139 -9.08 14.78 -17.64
CA ASP A 139 -9.29 16.21 -17.36
C ASP A 139 -8.00 16.96 -16.97
N GLN A 140 -7.16 16.33 -16.14
CA GLN A 140 -5.93 16.94 -15.62
C GLN A 140 -4.75 15.97 -15.76
N PRO A 141 -3.74 16.26 -16.61
CA PRO A 141 -2.60 15.37 -16.76
C PRO A 141 -1.83 15.27 -15.45
N PHE A 142 -1.27 14.09 -15.19
CA PHE A 142 -0.28 13.90 -14.15
C PHE A 142 0.91 14.81 -14.42
N ILE A 143 1.39 15.46 -13.36
CA ILE A 143 2.52 16.39 -13.38
C ILE A 143 3.67 15.71 -12.65
N GLY A 144 4.86 15.75 -13.26
CA GLY A 144 6.07 15.20 -12.68
C GLY A 144 7.27 16.09 -13.01
N LEU A 145 8.40 15.78 -12.40
CA LEU A 145 9.67 16.46 -12.61
C LEU A 145 10.74 15.47 -13.06
N ILE A 146 11.64 15.94 -13.91
CA ILE A 146 12.82 15.21 -14.37
C ILE A 146 14.08 16.02 -14.13
N TYR A 147 15.20 15.36 -13.86
CA TYR A 147 16.51 16.00 -13.82
C TYR A 147 17.07 16.20 -15.22
N GLY A 148 17.29 17.46 -15.61
CA GLY A 148 17.67 17.92 -16.94
C GLY A 148 16.57 18.70 -17.66
N ASP A 149 16.95 19.32 -18.78
CA ASP A 149 16.07 20.03 -19.71
C ASP A 149 15.49 19.06 -20.76
N LEU A 150 14.19 19.18 -21.05
CA LEU A 150 13.53 18.37 -22.07
C LEU A 150 13.72 19.00 -23.45
N VAL A 151 14.57 18.40 -24.29
CA VAL A 151 14.92 18.92 -25.62
C VAL A 151 14.26 18.11 -26.72
N ALA A 152 13.75 18.79 -27.75
CA ALA A 152 13.11 18.14 -28.91
C ALA A 152 14.15 17.44 -29.80
N ASN A 153 13.90 16.18 -30.16
CA ASN A 153 14.70 15.46 -31.14
C ASN A 153 14.45 16.05 -32.55
N THR A 154 15.53 16.43 -33.24
CA THR A 154 15.50 16.89 -34.64
C THR A 154 16.09 15.87 -35.62
N ASN A 155 16.59 14.74 -35.14
CA ASN A 155 17.18 13.68 -35.94
C ASN A 155 16.16 12.54 -36.21
N PRO A 156 15.72 12.35 -37.47
CA PRO A 156 14.74 11.32 -37.81
C PRO A 156 15.28 9.88 -37.73
N ALA A 157 16.57 9.69 -37.43
CA ALA A 157 17.16 8.36 -37.22
C ALA A 157 16.76 7.71 -35.88
N TYR A 158 16.17 8.46 -34.95
CA TYR A 158 15.74 7.96 -33.64
C TYR A 158 14.21 8.06 -33.50
N PRO A 159 13.53 7.05 -32.91
CA PRO A 159 12.07 7.01 -32.80
C PRO A 159 11.51 7.97 -31.72
N TYR A 160 12.35 8.44 -30.80
CA TYR A 160 11.97 9.31 -29.70
C TYR A 160 11.71 10.74 -30.16
N LYS A 161 10.73 11.41 -29.54
CA LYS A 161 10.36 12.80 -29.83
C LYS A 161 11.18 13.80 -29.03
N TYR A 162 11.64 13.41 -27.84
CA TYR A 162 12.46 14.23 -26.95
C TYR A 162 13.64 13.45 -26.39
N TYR A 163 14.61 14.17 -25.83
CA TYR A 163 15.65 13.63 -24.97
C TYR A 163 15.87 14.54 -23.75
N VAL A 164 16.57 14.03 -22.74
CA VAL A 164 16.89 14.78 -21.53
C VAL A 164 18.34 15.25 -21.54
N ASP A 165 18.55 16.56 -21.60
CA ASP A 165 19.87 17.20 -21.46
C ASP A 165 20.13 17.54 -19.99
N ARG A 166 21.14 16.91 -19.39
CA ARG A 166 21.46 17.06 -17.95
C ARG A 166 22.53 18.11 -17.69
N SER A 167 23.07 18.75 -18.72
CA SER A 167 24.21 19.67 -18.62
C SER A 167 23.93 20.93 -17.79
N SER A 168 22.66 21.34 -17.67
CA SER A 168 22.24 22.49 -16.89
C SER A 168 22.09 22.22 -15.39
N GLY A 169 21.94 20.96 -14.97
CA GLY A 169 21.64 20.58 -13.59
C GLY A 169 20.26 21.03 -13.09
N ASN A 170 19.37 21.51 -13.97
CA ASN A 170 18.02 21.95 -13.62
C ASN A 170 17.05 20.77 -13.45
N PHE A 171 15.86 21.05 -12.89
CA PHE A 171 14.72 20.15 -12.95
C PHE A 171 13.62 20.72 -13.85
N THR A 172 13.14 19.94 -14.81
CA THR A 172 12.08 20.33 -15.76
C THR A 172 10.76 19.69 -15.40
N VAL A 173 9.69 20.49 -15.37
CA VAL A 173 8.32 20.00 -15.22
C VAL A 173 7.88 19.32 -16.53
N ILE A 174 7.39 18.10 -16.40
CA ILE A 174 6.78 17.33 -17.48
C ILE A 174 5.35 16.95 -17.10
N THR A 175 4.56 16.60 -18.12
CA THR A 175 3.20 16.10 -17.94
C THR A 175 2.95 14.85 -18.78
N SER A 176 2.01 14.02 -18.35
CA SER A 176 1.44 12.93 -19.14
C SER A 176 -0.02 12.71 -18.73
N GLN A 177 -0.87 12.30 -19.67
CA GLN A 177 -2.21 11.82 -19.33
C GLN A 177 -2.16 10.40 -18.74
N TYR A 178 -1.09 9.66 -18.98
CA TYR A 178 -0.88 8.29 -18.50
C TYR A 178 0.15 8.24 -17.39
N ALA A 179 -0.13 7.53 -16.30
CA ALA A 179 0.83 7.27 -15.23
C ALA A 179 0.68 5.84 -14.68
N GLU A 180 1.80 5.30 -14.23
CA GLU A 180 1.87 4.13 -13.35
C GLU A 180 1.76 4.64 -11.91
N VAL A 181 0.73 4.21 -11.19
CA VAL A 181 0.40 4.66 -9.83
C VAL A 181 0.63 3.51 -8.86
N VAL A 182 1.34 3.77 -7.77
CA VAL A 182 1.55 2.82 -6.67
C VAL A 182 1.14 3.43 -5.34
N TYR A 183 0.33 2.69 -4.60
CA TYR A 183 0.01 2.91 -3.19
C TYR A 183 0.70 1.85 -2.36
N PHE A 184 1.36 2.28 -1.29
CA PHE A 184 2.08 1.41 -0.35
C PHE A 184 2.20 2.11 1.00
N THR A 185 2.48 1.36 2.06
CA THR A 185 2.79 1.95 3.36
C THR A 185 4.27 1.80 3.73
N LYS A 186 4.70 2.54 4.76
CA LYS A 186 5.94 2.28 5.53
C LYS A 186 5.67 2.61 6.99
N LEU A 187 6.42 1.99 7.90
CA LEU A 187 6.48 2.40 9.31
C LEU A 187 6.75 3.91 9.43
N THR A 188 5.97 4.61 10.24
CA THR A 188 6.14 6.05 10.50
C THR A 188 7.35 6.28 11.40
N PRO A 189 8.48 6.87 10.92
CA PRO A 189 9.73 6.92 11.70
C PRO A 189 9.64 7.75 12.99
N ALA A 190 8.67 8.65 13.08
CA ALA A 190 8.42 9.47 14.27
C ALA A 190 7.56 8.77 15.35
N ASP A 191 6.92 7.65 15.00
CA ASP A 191 6.14 6.81 15.91
C ASP A 191 6.89 5.56 16.36
N ASP A 192 8.10 5.32 15.86
CA ASP A 192 9.03 4.30 16.38
C ASP A 192 9.31 4.59 17.87
N ARG A 193 8.71 3.77 18.72
CA ARG A 193 8.78 3.87 20.19
C ARG A 193 9.42 2.61 20.78
N ASN A 194 10.50 2.18 20.15
CA ASN A 194 11.52 1.21 20.63
C ASN A 194 12.16 1.47 22.02
N LEU A 195 11.51 2.28 22.87
CA LEU A 195 11.69 2.35 24.32
C LEU A 195 11.31 1.04 25.03
N GLU A 196 10.54 0.16 24.36
CA GLU A 196 10.14 -1.15 24.86
C GLU A 196 11.21 -2.20 24.54
N GLN A 197 11.74 -2.85 25.58
CA GLN A 197 13.09 -3.45 25.59
C GLN A 197 13.20 -4.83 24.89
N TRP A 198 12.32 -5.11 23.93
CA TRP A 198 12.01 -6.48 23.48
C TRP A 198 12.37 -6.80 22.03
N ASN A 199 12.57 -5.79 21.17
CA ASN A 199 13.08 -5.96 19.82
C ASN A 199 14.03 -4.81 19.45
N THR A 200 15.02 -5.08 18.60
CA THR A 200 15.92 -4.05 18.02
C THR A 200 15.92 -4.08 16.49
N ALA A 201 15.01 -4.84 15.88
CA ALA A 201 14.76 -4.82 14.44
C ALA A 201 13.81 -3.67 14.09
N ALA A 202 14.00 -3.05 12.91
CA ALA A 202 13.14 -1.99 12.40
C ALA A 202 11.83 -2.55 11.80
N LEU A 203 11.03 -3.20 12.64
CA LEU A 203 9.69 -3.69 12.35
C LEU A 203 8.71 -2.86 13.17
N ARG A 204 7.57 -2.51 12.58
CA ARG A 204 6.44 -1.85 13.25
C ARG A 204 6.03 -2.64 14.49
N ASP A 205 5.77 -2.02 15.64
CA ASP A 205 5.08 -2.68 16.76
C ASP A 205 3.54 -2.51 16.67
N ALA A 206 2.76 -3.38 17.32
CA ALA A 206 1.29 -3.36 17.23
C ALA A 206 0.63 -2.07 17.78
N ASN A 207 1.38 -1.23 18.51
CA ASN A 207 0.97 0.09 19.00
C ASN A 207 1.45 1.25 18.10
N GLU A 208 2.10 0.95 16.97
CA GLU A 208 2.70 1.92 16.04
C GLU A 208 1.89 2.07 14.74
N THR A 209 2.10 3.21 14.09
CA THR A 209 1.39 3.61 12.88
C THR A 209 2.24 3.47 11.64
N VAL A 210 1.60 3.21 10.51
CA VAL A 210 2.20 3.36 9.18
C VAL A 210 1.83 4.72 8.58
N THR A 211 2.60 5.14 7.59
CA THR A 211 2.29 6.24 6.69
C THR A 211 1.97 5.68 5.31
N VAL A 212 0.86 6.13 4.71
CA VAL A 212 0.43 5.76 3.36
C VAL A 212 1.06 6.73 2.36
N TYR A 213 1.77 6.16 1.40
CA TYR A 213 2.42 6.86 0.31
C TYR A 213 1.67 6.58 -1.00
N ARG A 214 1.68 7.57 -1.89
CA ARG A 214 1.29 7.39 -3.30
C ARG A 214 2.32 8.03 -4.19
N ARG A 215 2.76 7.27 -5.18
CA ARG A 215 3.68 7.75 -6.21
C ARG A 215 3.06 7.53 -7.58
N ALA A 216 3.19 8.53 -8.44
CA ALA A 216 2.72 8.47 -9.83
C ALA A 216 3.90 8.72 -10.76
N PHE A 217 4.19 7.74 -11.61
CA PHE A 217 5.30 7.73 -12.54
C PHE A 217 4.75 7.94 -13.95
N LEU A 218 5.07 9.08 -14.57
CA LEU A 218 4.50 9.48 -15.86
C LEU A 218 4.97 8.53 -16.96
N ILE A 219 4.01 7.96 -17.70
CA ILE A 219 4.29 7.09 -18.85
C ILE A 219 4.55 7.99 -20.05
N ARG A 220 5.80 8.00 -20.53
CA ARG A 220 6.32 8.89 -21.59
C ARG A 220 7.37 8.17 -22.46
N PRO A 221 6.96 7.16 -23.26
CA PRO A 221 7.88 6.42 -24.14
C PRO A 221 8.47 7.28 -25.27
N ASP A 222 8.01 8.52 -25.44
CA ASP A 222 8.54 9.49 -26.40
C ASP A 222 9.79 10.24 -25.90
N ILE A 223 10.22 10.03 -24.65
CA ILE A 223 11.40 10.66 -24.03
C ILE A 223 12.58 9.67 -23.98
N TYR A 224 13.69 10.03 -24.60
CA TYR A 224 14.95 9.30 -24.47
C TYR A 224 15.77 9.73 -23.25
N LEU A 225 16.25 8.76 -22.46
CA LEU A 225 17.03 9.00 -21.24
C LEU A 225 18.55 8.85 -21.38
N GLY A 226 19.09 8.52 -22.56
CA GLY A 226 20.53 8.63 -22.85
C GLY A 226 20.94 10.06 -23.24
N ASP A 227 22.22 10.44 -23.02
CA ASP A 227 22.71 11.82 -23.22
C ASP A 227 23.18 12.18 -24.65
N VAL A 228 23.82 13.35 -24.79
CA VAL A 228 24.09 14.08 -26.02
C VAL A 228 25.40 14.89 -25.93
N ALA A 229 26.56 14.28 -26.23
CA ALA A 229 27.75 14.89 -26.86
C ALA A 229 28.87 13.84 -27.16
N GLY A 230 29.63 13.85 -28.26
CA GLY A 230 29.53 14.63 -29.49
C GLY A 230 30.86 14.73 -30.27
N THR A 231 31.00 14.05 -31.42
CA THR A 231 31.96 14.44 -32.49
C THR A 231 31.57 13.88 -33.88
N SER A 232 31.30 14.78 -34.84
CA SER A 232 31.17 14.52 -36.30
C SER A 232 30.08 13.56 -36.80
N GLY A 233 28.82 13.85 -36.50
CA GLY A 233 27.61 13.25 -37.13
C GLY A 233 26.33 13.86 -36.54
N PRO A 234 25.14 13.73 -37.16
CA PRO A 234 23.89 14.22 -36.56
C PRO A 234 23.59 13.40 -35.30
N ALA A 235 23.76 14.03 -34.13
CA ALA A 235 24.02 13.31 -32.89
C ALA A 235 22.90 13.41 -31.84
N MET A 236 22.55 12.23 -31.29
CA MET A 236 22.24 12.03 -29.87
C MET A 236 23.36 11.06 -29.40
N THR A 237 24.03 11.26 -28.25
CA THR A 237 25.30 10.53 -27.95
C THR A 237 25.53 10.34 -26.43
N PRO A 238 25.16 9.17 -25.87
CA PRO A 238 25.12 8.86 -24.41
C PRO A 238 26.38 8.28 -23.75
N PRO A 239 27.60 8.58 -24.24
CA PRO A 239 28.68 7.60 -24.15
C PRO A 239 28.25 6.15 -24.48
N ALA A 240 28.73 5.13 -23.75
CA ALA A 240 28.35 3.71 -23.98
C ALA A 240 27.35 3.15 -22.95
N THR A 241 27.23 3.78 -21.77
CA THR A 241 26.38 3.30 -20.68
C THR A 241 26.02 4.48 -19.77
N TYR A 242 24.81 5.03 -19.88
CA TYR A 242 24.27 5.92 -18.85
C TYR A 242 23.85 5.05 -17.67
N THR A 243 24.53 5.15 -16.54
CA THR A 243 24.23 4.35 -15.36
C THR A 243 23.98 5.22 -14.15
N MET A 244 22.84 5.00 -13.48
CA MET A 244 22.52 5.57 -12.18
C MET A 244 21.97 4.46 -11.27
N SER A 245 22.06 4.66 -9.96
CA SER A 245 21.41 3.79 -8.99
C SER A 245 19.89 3.89 -9.11
N GLU A 246 19.17 2.87 -8.64
CA GLU A 246 17.71 2.94 -8.60
C GLU A 246 17.22 4.07 -7.68
N ALA A 247 17.89 4.33 -6.55
CA ALA A 247 17.51 5.43 -5.67
C ALA A 247 17.55 6.79 -6.39
N GLU A 248 18.62 7.07 -7.15
CA GLU A 248 18.70 8.29 -7.98
C GLU A 248 17.62 8.32 -9.06
N ALA A 249 17.40 7.20 -9.77
CA ALA A 249 16.38 7.07 -10.79
C ALA A 249 14.97 7.40 -10.24
N ARG A 250 14.60 6.79 -9.12
CA ARG A 250 13.30 7.00 -8.48
C ARG A 250 13.19 8.36 -7.77
N ASN A 251 14.28 9.02 -7.38
CA ASN A 251 14.20 10.36 -6.75
C ASN A 251 14.11 11.51 -7.77
N TYR A 252 14.92 11.41 -8.83
CA TYR A 252 15.14 12.49 -9.78
C TYR A 252 14.18 12.50 -10.97
N TYR A 253 13.47 11.40 -11.23
CA TYR A 253 12.55 11.29 -12.36
C TYR A 253 11.20 10.72 -11.92
N ASP A 254 10.15 11.51 -12.09
CA ASP A 254 8.76 11.05 -11.96
C ASP A 254 8.29 10.38 -13.26
N LEU A 255 9.08 9.44 -13.78
CA LEU A 255 8.84 8.73 -15.05
C LEU A 255 8.70 7.23 -14.79
N SER A 256 7.77 6.57 -15.49
CA SER A 256 7.72 5.11 -15.51
C SER A 256 8.93 4.62 -16.31
N MET A 257 9.80 3.87 -15.65
CA MET A 257 11.05 3.40 -16.23
C MET A 257 11.49 2.05 -15.69
N SER A 258 12.01 1.24 -16.61
CA SER A 258 12.64 -0.04 -16.35
C SER A 258 14.15 0.06 -16.48
N SER A 259 14.85 -0.84 -15.79
CA SER A 259 16.31 -0.92 -15.75
C SER A 259 16.76 -2.15 -16.53
N THR A 260 17.52 -1.96 -17.61
CA THR A 260 18.18 -3.06 -18.32
C THR A 260 19.56 -3.32 -17.70
N ALA A 261 19.88 -4.58 -17.43
CA ALA A 261 21.12 -4.97 -16.77
C ALA A 261 22.36 -4.47 -17.52
N SER A 262 23.21 -3.69 -16.85
CA SER A 262 24.50 -3.28 -17.40
C SER A 262 25.43 -4.49 -17.51
N THR A 263 26.11 -4.64 -18.66
CA THR A 263 27.06 -5.74 -18.88
C THR A 263 28.17 -5.75 -17.83
N SER A 264 28.23 -6.84 -17.05
CA SER A 264 29.31 -7.23 -16.13
C SER A 264 29.73 -6.20 -15.05
N GLY A 265 29.22 -6.39 -13.82
CA GLY A 265 29.87 -5.91 -12.59
C GLY A 265 29.62 -4.46 -12.17
N ALA A 266 28.71 -3.74 -12.83
CA ALA A 266 28.32 -2.39 -12.44
C ALA A 266 27.11 -2.40 -11.48
N THR A 267 27.14 -1.60 -10.41
CA THR A 267 26.04 -1.41 -9.44
C THR A 267 24.97 -0.44 -9.95
N SER A 268 24.81 -0.33 -11.27
CA SER A 268 24.17 0.81 -11.91
C SER A 268 23.65 0.42 -13.30
N SER A 269 22.34 0.60 -13.51
CA SER A 269 21.63 0.12 -14.70
C SER A 269 21.48 1.19 -15.78
N GLN A 270 21.29 0.75 -17.03
CA GLN A 270 20.75 1.62 -18.07
C GLN A 270 19.23 1.72 -17.89
N TRP A 271 18.68 2.93 -17.99
CA TRP A 271 17.27 3.20 -17.75
C TRP A 271 16.55 3.59 -19.03
N GLN A 272 15.36 3.00 -19.25
CA GLN A 272 14.51 3.23 -20.40
C GLN A 272 13.11 3.61 -19.92
N THR A 273 12.44 4.55 -20.61
CA THR A 273 11.06 4.91 -20.32
C THR A 273 10.10 3.84 -20.84
N ASN A 274 9.14 3.44 -20.02
CA ASN A 274 8.15 2.45 -20.42
C ASN A 274 7.01 3.11 -21.25
N SER A 275 6.44 2.33 -22.17
CA SER A 275 5.08 2.51 -22.71
C SER A 275 4.05 1.70 -21.91
N LEU A 276 2.76 1.84 -22.24
CA LEU A 276 1.71 0.98 -21.67
C LEU A 276 1.86 -0.48 -22.09
N GLU A 277 2.40 -0.74 -23.28
CA GLU A 277 2.70 -2.09 -23.76
C GLU A 277 3.83 -2.71 -22.94
N ASP A 278 4.91 -1.95 -22.71
CA ASP A 278 6.06 -2.40 -21.90
C ASP A 278 5.65 -2.76 -20.47
N LEU A 279 4.66 -2.06 -19.90
CA LEU A 279 4.17 -2.29 -18.54
C LEU A 279 3.26 -3.53 -18.40
N GLN A 280 2.86 -4.16 -19.50
CA GLN A 280 2.20 -5.48 -19.43
C GLN A 280 3.15 -6.52 -18.81
N SER A 281 4.43 -6.50 -19.21
CA SER A 281 5.49 -7.35 -18.65
C SER A 281 5.85 -6.95 -17.22
N ARG A 282 5.70 -7.87 -16.25
CA ARG A 282 6.01 -7.61 -14.83
C ARG A 282 7.41 -7.04 -14.61
N GLU A 283 8.42 -7.57 -15.30
CA GLU A 283 9.82 -7.16 -15.20
C GLU A 283 10.07 -5.64 -15.37
N ARG A 284 9.15 -4.91 -16.04
CA ARG A 284 9.31 -3.48 -16.36
C ARG A 284 8.57 -2.55 -15.40
N ARG A 285 7.70 -3.11 -14.55
CA ARG A 285 6.88 -2.39 -13.58
C ARG A 285 7.70 -1.93 -12.37
N ILE A 286 7.19 -0.93 -11.65
CA ILE A 286 7.82 -0.38 -10.44
C ILE A 286 8.04 -1.47 -9.36
N GLY A 287 9.28 -1.68 -8.93
CA GLY A 287 9.64 -2.61 -7.86
C GLY A 287 9.85 -4.08 -8.24
N HIS A 288 9.66 -4.47 -9.51
CA HIS A 288 9.81 -5.87 -9.98
C HIS A 288 11.22 -6.24 -10.48
N ALA A 289 12.09 -5.25 -10.69
CA ALA A 289 13.46 -5.46 -11.15
C ALA A 289 14.47 -5.05 -10.08
N ILE A 290 15.37 -5.97 -9.70
CA ILE A 290 16.49 -5.67 -8.79
C ILE A 290 17.76 -5.41 -9.62
N VAL A 291 18.44 -4.30 -9.35
CA VAL A 291 19.79 -4.03 -9.87
C VAL A 291 20.78 -5.10 -9.40
N GLY A 292 21.30 -5.92 -10.33
CA GLY A 292 22.42 -6.83 -10.09
C GLY A 292 22.08 -8.32 -9.95
N GLY A 293 20.80 -8.71 -9.99
CA GLY A 293 20.39 -10.08 -10.29
C GLY A 293 20.22 -10.28 -11.81
N SER A 294 20.32 -11.52 -12.29
CA SER A 294 19.65 -11.88 -13.55
C SER A 294 18.17 -11.97 -13.21
N PRO A 295 17.29 -11.07 -13.69
CA PRO A 295 15.88 -11.17 -13.37
C PRO A 295 15.36 -12.42 -14.09
N ALA A 296 14.72 -13.29 -13.32
CA ALA A 296 14.12 -14.52 -13.81
C ALA A 296 12.62 -14.46 -13.54
N PHE A 297 11.86 -15.09 -14.42
CA PHE A 297 10.45 -15.41 -14.17
C PHE A 297 10.32 -16.05 -12.78
N PRO A 298 9.38 -15.60 -11.92
CA PRO A 298 8.17 -14.83 -12.23
C PRO A 298 8.24 -13.33 -11.93
N TYR A 299 9.45 -12.75 -11.80
CA TYR A 299 9.67 -11.33 -11.50
C TYR A 299 8.81 -10.83 -10.30
N PRO A 300 8.98 -11.40 -9.09
CA PRO A 300 8.21 -10.97 -7.93
C PRO A 300 8.53 -9.52 -7.55
N MET A 301 7.53 -8.80 -7.05
CA MET A 301 7.75 -7.45 -6.53
C MET A 301 8.72 -7.50 -5.34
N THR A 302 9.53 -6.46 -5.18
CA THR A 302 10.35 -6.23 -3.99
C THR A 302 9.87 -5.01 -3.21
N PRO A 303 8.98 -5.16 -2.22
CA PRO A 303 8.46 -4.05 -1.43
C PRO A 303 9.50 -3.25 -0.65
N ALA A 304 10.67 -3.83 -0.36
CA ALA A 304 11.82 -3.10 0.15
C ALA A 304 12.40 -2.08 -0.84
N GLY A 305 12.22 -2.29 -2.16
CA GLY A 305 12.62 -1.37 -3.23
C GLY A 305 11.65 -0.20 -3.45
N LEU A 306 10.40 -0.31 -2.99
CA LEU A 306 9.54 0.86 -2.84
C LEU A 306 10.08 1.73 -1.69
N LEU A 307 10.64 2.87 -2.03
CA LEU A 307 11.15 3.85 -1.08
C LEU A 307 10.36 5.15 -1.17
N SER A 308 10.07 5.76 -0.02
CA SER A 308 9.54 7.12 0.06
C SER A 308 10.62 8.16 -0.29
N PHE A 309 10.24 9.40 -0.57
CA PHE A 309 11.23 10.46 -0.82
C PHE A 309 12.15 10.73 0.39
N GLU A 310 11.68 10.50 1.62
CA GLU A 310 12.52 10.54 2.83
C GLU A 310 13.58 9.42 2.83
N GLN A 311 13.15 8.20 2.50
CA GLN A 311 14.04 7.03 2.39
C GLN A 311 15.01 7.16 1.21
N LEU A 312 14.60 7.78 0.10
CA LEU A 312 15.47 8.10 -1.03
C LEU A 312 16.49 9.18 -0.65
N ASN A 313 16.08 10.23 0.06
CA ASN A 313 16.97 11.30 0.54
C ASN A 313 18.06 10.72 1.46
N THR A 314 17.69 9.83 2.38
CA THR A 314 18.66 9.13 3.25
C THR A 314 19.54 8.11 2.52
N THR A 315 19.00 7.39 1.52
CA THR A 315 19.74 6.39 0.72
C THR A 315 20.77 7.03 -0.22
N ILE A 316 20.42 8.16 -0.85
CA ILE A 316 21.34 8.92 -1.72
C ILE A 316 22.32 9.75 -0.86
N GLY A 317 21.87 10.24 0.29
CA GLY A 317 22.71 10.96 1.26
C GLY A 317 23.17 12.34 0.76
N PRO A 318 24.40 12.80 1.11
CA PRO A 318 24.82 14.18 0.90
C PRO A 318 25.04 14.58 -0.57
N THR A 319 25.00 13.62 -1.50
CA THR A 319 25.01 13.84 -2.95
C THR A 319 23.62 14.02 -3.54
N ASN A 320 22.56 14.00 -2.73
CA ASN A 320 21.20 14.22 -3.21
C ASN A 320 21.03 15.65 -3.77
N LEU A 321 20.69 15.75 -5.05
CA LEU A 321 20.47 17.01 -5.76
C LEU A 321 19.08 17.62 -5.49
N ARG A 322 18.15 16.86 -4.89
CA ARG A 322 16.79 17.31 -4.60
C ARG A 322 16.17 16.59 -3.39
N ASP A 323 15.93 17.35 -2.33
CA ASP A 323 15.07 16.92 -1.23
C ASP A 323 13.59 17.10 -1.63
N ARG A 324 12.79 16.07 -1.38
CA ARG A 324 11.35 15.95 -1.67
C ARG A 324 10.58 15.34 -0.49
N THR A 325 11.20 15.30 0.69
CA THR A 325 10.67 14.63 1.89
C THR A 325 9.23 15.09 2.17
N GLY A 326 8.28 14.16 2.09
CA GLY A 326 6.85 14.42 2.30
C GLY A 326 6.03 14.75 1.05
N GLU A 327 6.62 14.85 -0.15
CA GLU A 327 5.89 15.11 -1.42
C GLU A 327 5.02 13.92 -1.84
N ASP A 328 5.34 12.71 -1.39
CA ASP A 328 4.67 11.43 -1.66
C ASP A 328 3.77 10.92 -0.52
N VAL A 329 3.73 11.63 0.62
CA VAL A 329 2.93 11.27 1.79
C VAL A 329 1.47 11.71 1.57
N ILE A 330 0.53 10.76 1.61
CA ILE A 330 -0.91 11.10 1.61
C ILE A 330 -1.45 11.20 3.04
N LEU A 331 -1.16 10.19 3.87
CA LEU A 331 -1.76 10.05 5.19
C LEU A 331 -0.77 9.44 6.19
N THR A 332 -0.39 10.24 7.18
CA THR A 332 0.37 9.79 8.34
C THR A 332 -0.57 9.25 9.41
N LYS A 333 -0.02 8.46 10.35
CA LYS A 333 -0.75 7.93 11.52
C LYS A 333 -1.90 6.99 11.14
N THR A 334 -1.66 6.22 10.09
CA THR A 334 -2.55 5.19 9.58
C THR A 334 -2.35 3.91 10.39
N LEU A 335 -3.44 3.27 10.78
CA LEU A 335 -3.46 1.96 11.43
C LEU A 335 -3.60 0.83 10.42
N ALA A 336 -4.40 1.04 9.37
CA ALA A 336 -4.63 0.07 8.30
C ALA A 336 -4.75 0.72 6.92
N PHE A 337 -4.18 0.05 5.94
CA PHE A 337 -4.39 0.22 4.50
C PHE A 337 -4.59 -1.20 3.95
N ASP A 338 -5.85 -1.53 3.72
CA ASP A 338 -6.38 -2.88 3.60
C ASP A 338 -7.12 -3.01 2.26
N VAL A 339 -6.72 -3.93 1.38
CA VAL A 339 -7.08 -4.02 -0.06
C VAL A 339 -7.74 -5.37 -0.37
N LYS A 340 -9.02 -5.50 -0.01
CA LYS A 340 -9.79 -6.72 -0.21
C LYS A 340 -10.35 -6.87 -1.63
N VAL A 341 -10.33 -8.09 -2.16
CA VAL A 341 -10.97 -8.48 -3.43
C VAL A 341 -12.38 -9.01 -3.22
N PHE A 342 -13.30 -8.76 -4.15
CA PHE A 342 -14.63 -9.37 -4.10
C PHE A 342 -14.61 -10.83 -4.57
N ASP A 343 -14.81 -11.77 -3.65
CA ASP A 343 -14.93 -13.19 -3.95
C ASP A 343 -16.42 -13.62 -3.96
N PRO A 344 -16.99 -13.98 -5.13
CA PRO A 344 -18.40 -14.37 -5.24
C PRO A 344 -18.72 -15.71 -4.57
N GLY A 345 -17.72 -16.56 -4.31
CA GLY A 345 -17.88 -17.86 -3.64
C GLY A 345 -17.53 -17.82 -2.15
N ALA A 346 -16.99 -16.71 -1.63
CA ALA A 346 -16.78 -16.54 -0.19
C ALA A 346 -18.10 -16.57 0.56
N VAL A 347 -18.19 -17.37 1.62
CA VAL A 347 -19.44 -17.63 2.36
C VAL A 347 -19.59 -16.65 3.51
N VAL A 348 -20.73 -15.98 3.57
CA VAL A 348 -21.19 -15.24 4.75
C VAL A 348 -21.98 -16.21 5.62
N ARG A 349 -21.60 -16.33 6.89
CA ARG A 349 -22.19 -17.26 7.86
C ARG A 349 -23.10 -16.51 8.82
N GLN A 350 -24.20 -17.13 9.26
CA GLN A 350 -25.06 -16.61 10.32
C GLN A 350 -24.88 -17.42 11.61
N GLU A 351 -24.96 -16.73 12.74
CA GLU A 351 -25.07 -17.33 14.08
C GLU A 351 -26.37 -18.17 14.16
N PRO A 352 -26.42 -19.29 14.90
CA PRO A 352 -27.66 -20.06 15.13
C PRO A 352 -28.82 -19.26 15.74
N GLY A 353 -28.52 -18.12 16.39
CA GLY A 353 -29.51 -17.15 16.89
C GLY A 353 -30.05 -16.20 15.82
N GLY A 354 -29.58 -16.28 14.58
CA GLY A 354 -30.01 -15.46 13.44
C GLY A 354 -29.65 -13.97 13.53
N THR A 355 -28.94 -13.54 14.57
CA THR A 355 -28.81 -12.11 14.93
C THR A 355 -27.52 -11.49 14.41
N ILE A 356 -26.45 -12.28 14.29
CA ILE A 356 -25.15 -11.87 13.75
C ILE A 356 -24.87 -12.64 12.46
N ALA A 357 -24.32 -11.94 11.47
CA ALA A 357 -23.72 -12.55 10.29
C ALA A 357 -22.25 -12.12 10.23
N GLY A 358 -21.36 -13.05 9.86
CA GLY A 358 -19.93 -12.85 9.75
C GLY A 358 -19.40 -13.31 8.40
N GLN A 359 -18.52 -12.52 7.80
CA GLN A 359 -17.80 -12.79 6.56
C GLN A 359 -16.32 -13.10 6.85
N PRO A 360 -15.53 -13.66 5.90
CA PRO A 360 -14.09 -13.78 6.08
C PRO A 360 -13.44 -12.42 6.35
N GLY A 361 -12.45 -12.38 7.24
CA GLY A 361 -11.86 -11.16 7.79
C GLY A 361 -12.56 -10.66 9.07
N ASP A 362 -13.83 -10.97 9.30
CA ASP A 362 -14.50 -10.57 10.55
C ASP A 362 -13.92 -11.29 11.78
N PHE A 363 -13.93 -10.57 12.91
CA PHE A 363 -13.57 -11.14 14.21
C PHE A 363 -14.48 -12.34 14.55
N TYR A 364 -13.88 -13.42 15.05
CA TYR A 364 -14.51 -14.74 15.24
C TYR A 364 -15.03 -15.44 13.97
N TYR A 365 -14.59 -15.08 12.76
CA TYR A 365 -14.97 -15.87 11.56
C TYR A 365 -14.42 -17.33 11.66
N PRO A 366 -15.28 -18.36 11.66
CA PRO A 366 -14.98 -19.67 12.26
C PRO A 366 -14.33 -20.68 11.31
N ALA A 367 -13.14 -21.19 11.67
CA ALA A 367 -12.46 -22.30 10.98
C ALA A 367 -13.38 -23.53 10.77
N THR A 368 -13.05 -24.41 9.81
CA THR A 368 -13.93 -25.50 9.30
C THR A 368 -14.70 -26.33 10.34
N SER A 369 -14.16 -26.51 11.54
CA SER A 369 -14.71 -27.36 12.59
C SER A 369 -15.59 -26.66 13.62
N ASP A 370 -15.63 -25.32 13.66
CA ASP A 370 -16.33 -24.60 14.74
C ASP A 370 -17.80 -24.32 14.39
N THR A 371 -18.65 -25.28 14.76
CA THR A 371 -20.12 -25.16 14.73
C THR A 371 -20.71 -24.58 16.01
N ASN A 372 -19.89 -24.10 16.97
CA ASN A 372 -20.40 -23.55 18.22
C ASN A 372 -20.86 -22.10 18.08
N VAL A 373 -20.30 -21.36 17.12
CA VAL A 373 -20.57 -19.92 16.92
C VAL A 373 -21.46 -19.66 15.68
N TYR A 374 -21.35 -20.47 14.63
CA TYR A 374 -22.09 -20.29 13.37
C TYR A 374 -22.74 -21.59 12.88
N GLU A 375 -23.83 -21.49 12.13
CA GLU A 375 -24.49 -22.66 11.55
C GLU A 375 -23.62 -23.39 10.50
N SER A 376 -23.87 -24.69 10.31
CA SER A 376 -23.19 -25.47 9.27
C SER A 376 -23.84 -25.23 7.92
N TYR A 377 -23.09 -24.63 6.99
CA TYR A 377 -23.55 -24.26 5.66
C TYR A 377 -23.16 -25.29 4.59
N THR A 378 -24.11 -25.57 3.68
CA THR A 378 -23.84 -26.29 2.42
C THR A 378 -23.97 -25.35 1.25
N ALA A 379 -23.28 -25.64 0.14
CA ALA A 379 -23.19 -24.75 -1.03
C ALA A 379 -24.55 -24.38 -1.68
N GLY A 380 -25.66 -25.06 -1.34
CA GLY A 380 -27.01 -24.73 -1.80
C GLY A 380 -27.82 -23.82 -0.88
N THR A 381 -27.32 -23.47 0.32
CA THR A 381 -28.03 -22.65 1.32
C THR A 381 -27.17 -21.51 1.90
N SER A 382 -25.93 -21.36 1.46
CA SER A 382 -25.03 -20.28 1.86
C SER A 382 -25.43 -18.93 1.26
N MET A 383 -25.32 -17.86 2.03
CA MET A 383 -25.10 -16.53 1.46
C MET A 383 -23.64 -16.49 0.95
N THR A 384 -23.42 -16.07 -0.29
CA THR A 384 -22.07 -15.96 -0.87
C THR A 384 -21.84 -14.59 -1.49
N GLY A 385 -20.57 -14.19 -1.58
CA GLY A 385 -20.15 -12.85 -1.97
C GLY A 385 -19.70 -12.05 -0.75
N ALA A 386 -18.38 -11.89 -0.60
CA ALA A 386 -17.76 -11.03 0.40
C ALA A 386 -16.49 -10.38 -0.16
N PHE A 387 -16.08 -9.27 0.45
CA PHE A 387 -14.74 -8.72 0.24
C PHE A 387 -13.78 -9.47 1.18
N VAL A 388 -12.70 -10.01 0.61
CA VAL A 388 -11.76 -10.89 1.31
C VAL A 388 -10.32 -10.60 0.89
N ASP A 389 -9.40 -10.89 1.80
CA ASP A 389 -7.96 -10.93 1.60
C ASP A 389 -7.59 -12.02 0.57
N LEU A 390 -6.51 -11.83 -0.19
CA LEU A 390 -5.97 -12.89 -1.06
C LEU A 390 -5.39 -14.03 -0.22
N ASN A 391 -5.70 -15.28 -0.59
CA ASN A 391 -5.29 -16.48 0.15
C ASN A 391 -5.80 -16.50 1.62
N TRP A 392 -7.00 -15.98 1.89
CA TRP A 392 -7.60 -15.91 3.25
C TRP A 392 -7.80 -17.25 3.98
N LEU A 393 -7.54 -18.40 3.35
CA LEU A 393 -7.51 -19.74 4.00
C LEU A 393 -6.12 -20.16 4.51
N ALA A 394 -5.10 -19.30 4.37
CA ALA A 394 -3.73 -19.56 4.81
C ALA A 394 -3.65 -20.12 6.24
N GLY A 395 -2.62 -20.92 6.51
CA GLY A 395 -2.49 -21.62 7.79
C GLY A 395 -3.41 -22.84 7.97
N GLY A 396 -4.10 -23.29 6.91
CA GLY A 396 -4.93 -24.50 6.95
C GLY A 396 -6.27 -24.32 7.69
N ARG A 397 -6.72 -23.07 7.84
CA ARG A 397 -7.97 -22.69 8.54
C ARG A 397 -9.22 -23.40 7.98
N TYR A 398 -9.18 -23.78 6.70
CA TYR A 398 -10.20 -24.60 6.04
C TYR A 398 -9.57 -25.57 5.04
N SER A 399 -10.07 -26.81 5.00
CA SER A 399 -9.66 -27.82 4.02
C SER A 399 -10.51 -27.83 2.74
N SER A 400 -11.75 -27.33 2.81
CA SER A 400 -12.62 -27.08 1.65
C SER A 400 -13.75 -26.12 2.07
N PRO A 401 -13.72 -24.84 1.65
CA PRO A 401 -14.84 -23.93 1.91
C PRO A 401 -16.06 -24.29 1.04
N PRO A 402 -17.29 -24.25 1.58
CA PRO A 402 -18.49 -24.23 0.75
C PRO A 402 -18.50 -22.96 -0.13
N GLY A 403 -19.28 -22.97 -1.21
CA GLY A 403 -19.42 -21.81 -2.12
C GLY A 403 -18.42 -21.73 -3.29
N ALA A 404 -17.37 -22.54 -3.29
CA ALA A 404 -16.30 -22.53 -4.31
C ALA A 404 -15.67 -21.13 -4.54
N PRO A 405 -15.15 -20.49 -3.48
CA PRO A 405 -14.43 -19.21 -3.58
C PRO A 405 -13.24 -19.25 -4.56
N LEU A 406 -12.99 -18.11 -5.19
CA LEU A 406 -12.03 -17.95 -6.29
C LEU A 406 -10.65 -17.44 -5.86
N PHE A 407 -10.59 -16.72 -4.73
CA PHE A 407 -9.37 -16.03 -4.24
C PHE A 407 -8.86 -16.58 -2.91
N SER A 408 -9.50 -17.63 -2.39
CA SER A 408 -9.29 -18.14 -1.04
C SER A 408 -8.03 -18.99 -0.85
N GLY A 409 -7.55 -19.62 -1.92
CA GLY A 409 -6.38 -20.51 -1.88
C GLY A 409 -5.07 -19.82 -2.19
N THR A 410 -3.97 -20.57 -2.11
CA THR A 410 -2.65 -20.13 -2.56
C THR A 410 -2.68 -19.81 -4.07
N PRO A 411 -1.85 -18.86 -4.54
CA PRO A 411 -1.67 -18.61 -5.98
C PRO A 411 -1.43 -19.88 -6.80
N ASN A 412 -1.86 -19.86 -8.07
CA ASN A 412 -1.64 -20.94 -9.02
C ASN A 412 -0.15 -21.24 -9.17
N ALA A 413 0.25 -22.52 -9.05
CA ALA A 413 1.65 -22.93 -9.15
C ALA A 413 2.30 -22.56 -10.50
N LYS A 414 1.55 -22.55 -11.61
CA LYS A 414 2.03 -22.10 -12.93
C LYS A 414 2.45 -20.61 -12.97
N SER A 415 2.06 -19.79 -11.98
CA SER A 415 2.52 -18.40 -11.88
C SER A 415 3.96 -18.25 -11.38
N GLY A 416 4.55 -19.31 -10.79
CA GLY A 416 5.80 -19.22 -10.03
C GLY A 416 5.72 -18.40 -8.72
N LEU A 417 4.59 -17.73 -8.46
CA LEU A 417 4.39 -16.85 -7.30
C LEU A 417 3.78 -17.55 -6.08
N ALA A 418 3.36 -18.81 -6.25
CA ALA A 418 2.88 -19.66 -5.17
C ALA A 418 3.97 -19.88 -4.10
N GLY A 419 3.67 -19.47 -2.86
CA GLY A 419 4.58 -19.68 -1.73
C GLY A 419 5.82 -18.78 -1.70
N GLN A 420 5.83 -17.68 -2.45
CA GLN A 420 6.94 -16.72 -2.43
C GLN A 420 7.11 -16.11 -1.03
N GLN A 421 8.38 -16.07 -0.58
CA GLN A 421 8.83 -15.39 0.63
C GLN A 421 9.77 -14.25 0.22
N VAL A 422 9.22 -13.08 -0.15
CA VAL A 422 10.08 -11.89 -0.34
C VAL A 422 10.41 -11.23 1.01
N GLY A 423 11.55 -10.55 1.08
CA GLY A 423 12.18 -10.11 2.33
C GLY A 423 11.26 -9.25 3.22
N SER A 424 11.50 -9.33 4.54
CA SER A 424 10.62 -8.78 5.59
C SER A 424 10.12 -7.37 5.31
N PHE A 425 8.81 -7.16 5.40
CA PHE A 425 8.25 -5.83 5.50
C PHE A 425 8.62 -5.22 6.85
N THR A 426 9.03 -3.96 6.84
CA THR A 426 9.16 -3.16 8.06
C THR A 426 7.80 -2.77 8.66
N GLN A 427 6.69 -3.14 8.02
CA GLN A 427 5.31 -2.82 8.43
C GLN A 427 4.62 -3.97 9.19
N MET A 428 5.17 -5.19 9.16
CA MET A 428 4.64 -6.31 9.94
C MET A 428 4.70 -5.99 11.45
N PRO A 429 3.64 -6.22 12.23
CA PRO A 429 3.65 -6.07 13.68
C PRO A 429 4.64 -7.06 14.31
N SER A 430 5.69 -6.50 14.90
CA SER A 430 6.64 -7.12 15.81
C SER A 430 5.88 -7.53 17.07
N MET A 431 5.37 -8.77 17.04
CA MET A 431 4.69 -9.38 18.17
C MET A 431 5.56 -10.48 18.78
N LEU A 432 5.33 -10.76 20.06
CA LEU A 432 6.12 -11.68 20.89
C LEU A 432 6.27 -13.10 20.28
N ARG A 433 5.32 -13.47 19.42
CA ARG A 433 5.47 -14.47 18.35
C ARG A 433 5.34 -13.74 17.01
N ILE A 434 6.28 -14.00 16.10
CA ILE A 434 6.03 -13.82 14.66
C ILE A 434 4.72 -14.56 14.32
N PRO A 435 3.78 -13.97 13.55
CA PRO A 435 2.52 -14.64 13.23
C PRO A 435 2.78 -16.03 12.59
N GLY A 436 1.94 -17.00 12.95
CA GLY A 436 2.11 -18.43 12.62
C GLY A 436 3.07 -19.24 13.52
N ASN A 437 3.94 -18.59 14.32
CA ASN A 437 4.92 -19.32 15.15
C ASN A 437 4.24 -20.24 16.18
N ASN A 438 4.61 -21.53 16.22
CA ASN A 438 4.06 -22.53 17.14
C ASN A 438 4.71 -22.60 18.54
N GLY A 439 5.39 -21.53 18.98
CA GLY A 439 6.01 -21.41 20.31
C GLY A 439 7.48 -21.86 20.37
N SER A 440 8.06 -22.19 19.23
CA SER A 440 9.51 -22.36 19.05
C SER A 440 10.05 -21.11 18.36
N GLY A 441 10.96 -20.36 18.99
CA GLY A 441 11.47 -19.05 18.53
C GLY A 441 12.14 -19.02 17.15
N SER A 442 11.34 -19.16 16.10
CA SER A 442 11.63 -19.19 14.68
C SER A 442 10.47 -18.48 13.98
N GLN A 443 10.72 -17.81 12.85
CA GLN A 443 9.64 -17.37 11.98
C GLN A 443 8.81 -18.59 11.56
N ASP A 444 7.49 -18.44 11.48
CA ASP A 444 6.72 -19.38 10.67
C ASP A 444 6.99 -19.07 9.20
N THR A 445 7.65 -20.01 8.54
CA THR A 445 7.97 -19.98 7.12
C THR A 445 6.74 -20.21 6.23
N THR A 446 5.54 -20.28 6.79
CA THR A 446 4.29 -20.54 6.05
C THR A 446 3.57 -19.26 5.61
N LEU A 447 3.88 -18.11 6.23
CA LEU A 447 3.36 -16.83 5.78
C LEU A 447 4.07 -16.40 4.49
N THR A 448 3.28 -16.34 3.43
CA THR A 448 3.70 -16.12 2.05
C THR A 448 2.80 -15.09 1.41
N TYR A 449 3.35 -14.35 0.45
CA TYR A 449 2.62 -13.32 -0.28
C TYR A 449 1.58 -13.94 -1.19
N ALA A 450 0.46 -13.25 -1.34
CA ALA A 450 -0.45 -13.50 -2.44
C ALA A 450 -0.42 -12.33 -3.42
N TYR A 451 -0.68 -12.62 -4.68
CA TYR A 451 -0.61 -11.65 -5.76
C TYR A 451 -1.88 -11.76 -6.56
N TYR A 452 -2.48 -10.65 -6.96
CA TYR A 452 -3.43 -10.61 -8.06
C TYR A 452 -2.78 -9.84 -9.21
N ASP A 453 -2.85 -10.36 -10.43
CA ASP A 453 -2.24 -9.75 -11.60
C ASP A 453 -3.14 -9.97 -12.82
N THR A 454 -3.31 -8.94 -13.65
CA THR A 454 -4.03 -9.05 -14.93
C THR A 454 -3.31 -9.93 -15.96
N TRP A 455 -2.00 -10.19 -15.75
CA TRP A 455 -1.13 -11.19 -16.38
C TRP A 455 -1.23 -11.30 -17.92
N PRO A 456 -0.19 -10.87 -18.66
CA PRO A 456 -0.23 -10.89 -20.12
C PRO A 456 -0.11 -12.32 -20.66
N LEU A 457 -0.78 -12.59 -21.78
CA LEU A 457 -0.57 -13.81 -22.58
C LEU A 457 0.80 -13.80 -23.30
N LEU A 458 1.58 -12.71 -23.17
CA LEU A 458 2.90 -12.56 -23.79
C LEU A 458 3.85 -13.71 -23.40
N TYR A 459 3.77 -14.17 -22.14
CA TYR A 459 4.55 -15.27 -21.58
C TYR A 459 4.27 -16.64 -22.26
N GLU A 460 3.19 -16.77 -23.02
CA GLU A 460 2.92 -17.96 -23.84
C GLU A 460 3.45 -17.80 -25.29
N SER A 461 4.30 -16.80 -25.54
CA SER A 461 4.78 -16.42 -26.88
C SER A 461 6.13 -15.67 -26.87
N ASP A 462 6.90 -15.73 -25.78
CA ASP A 462 8.13 -14.96 -25.59
C ASP A 462 9.40 -15.73 -25.98
N GLY A 463 9.27 -17.02 -26.32
CA GLY A 463 10.36 -17.90 -26.72
C GLY A 463 11.22 -18.41 -25.56
N VAL A 464 10.76 -18.27 -24.31
CA VAL A 464 11.42 -18.76 -23.10
C VAL A 464 10.72 -20.05 -22.63
N ASP A 465 11.52 -21.06 -22.26
CA ASP A 465 11.03 -22.23 -21.52
C ASP A 465 10.91 -21.85 -20.04
N GLN A 466 9.68 -21.67 -19.56
CA GLN A 466 9.43 -21.15 -18.20
C GLN A 466 9.46 -22.24 -17.12
N PHE A 467 9.39 -23.51 -17.51
CA PHE A 467 9.51 -24.66 -16.59
C PHE A 467 10.88 -25.33 -16.60
N GLY A 468 11.72 -25.05 -17.60
CA GLY A 468 13.00 -25.71 -17.82
C GLY A 468 12.86 -27.16 -18.31
N ASP A 469 11.73 -27.52 -18.93
CA ASP A 469 11.43 -28.89 -19.35
C ASP A 469 11.75 -29.21 -20.83
N GLY A 470 12.12 -28.19 -21.60
CA GLY A 470 12.54 -28.28 -23.00
C GLY A 470 11.44 -28.00 -24.02
N ASN A 471 10.21 -27.74 -23.58
CA ASN A 471 9.15 -27.18 -24.41
C ASN A 471 9.15 -25.64 -24.30
N ILE A 472 8.58 -24.96 -25.31
CA ILE A 472 8.55 -23.50 -25.40
C ILE A 472 7.20 -23.09 -26.03
N ASP A 473 6.55 -22.09 -25.43
CA ASP A 473 5.31 -21.45 -25.90
C ASP A 473 4.17 -22.45 -26.18
N GLN A 474 4.06 -23.53 -25.38
CA GLN A 474 3.10 -24.63 -25.64
C GLN A 474 1.64 -24.16 -25.72
N GLY A 475 1.26 -23.11 -24.99
CA GLY A 475 -0.08 -22.54 -25.01
C GLY A 475 -0.47 -21.79 -26.30
N THR A 476 0.45 -21.61 -27.26
CA THR A 476 0.16 -20.94 -28.55
C THR A 476 0.84 -21.57 -29.79
N ASN A 477 1.41 -22.77 -29.67
CA ASN A 477 2.24 -23.36 -30.72
C ASN A 477 1.45 -23.98 -31.90
N GLY A 478 0.12 -24.11 -31.77
CA GLY A 478 -0.78 -24.63 -32.80
C GLY A 478 -0.88 -26.16 -32.86
N PHE A 479 -0.43 -26.87 -31.82
CA PHE A 479 -0.51 -28.31 -31.68
C PHE A 479 -1.40 -28.73 -30.48
N ASP A 480 -1.76 -30.01 -30.45
CA ASP A 480 -2.43 -30.69 -29.34
C ASP A 480 -1.34 -31.54 -28.67
N ASP A 481 -0.52 -30.88 -27.84
CA ASP A 481 0.68 -31.44 -27.23
C ASP A 481 0.33 -32.44 -26.12
N ASN A 482 -0.81 -32.23 -25.44
CA ASN A 482 -1.30 -33.14 -24.41
C ASN A 482 -2.20 -34.27 -24.96
N SER A 483 -2.53 -34.26 -26.26
CA SER A 483 -3.37 -35.23 -26.97
C SER A 483 -4.81 -35.37 -26.43
N ASN A 484 -5.41 -34.28 -25.93
CA ASN A 484 -6.80 -34.26 -25.47
C ASN A 484 -7.83 -33.99 -26.59
N GLY A 485 -7.38 -33.63 -27.79
CA GLY A 485 -8.21 -33.31 -28.95
C GLY A 485 -8.60 -31.83 -29.09
N ILE A 486 -8.01 -30.96 -28.27
CA ILE A 486 -8.10 -29.49 -28.31
C ILE A 486 -6.68 -28.98 -28.57
N VAL A 487 -6.56 -27.96 -29.43
CA VAL A 487 -5.29 -27.30 -29.74
C VAL A 487 -5.20 -26.02 -28.91
N ASP A 488 -4.03 -25.71 -28.38
CA ASP A 488 -3.71 -24.51 -27.61
C ASP A 488 -4.64 -24.32 -26.38
N ASP A 489 -4.81 -25.36 -25.56
CA ASP A 489 -5.72 -25.35 -24.40
C ASP A 489 -5.06 -24.87 -23.10
N LEU A 490 -5.84 -24.40 -22.12
CA LEU A 490 -5.35 -23.83 -20.86
C LEU A 490 -4.49 -24.83 -20.03
N ALA A 491 -4.66 -26.14 -20.25
CA ALA A 491 -3.79 -27.15 -19.65
C ALA A 491 -2.36 -27.11 -20.20
N GLU A 492 -2.16 -26.67 -21.45
CA GLU A 492 -0.88 -26.62 -22.18
C GLU A 492 -0.07 -25.36 -21.86
N TYR A 493 -0.69 -24.31 -21.33
CA TYR A 493 -0.02 -23.03 -21.05
C TYR A 493 1.17 -23.21 -20.10
N GLU A 494 2.30 -22.57 -20.38
CA GLU A 494 3.51 -22.60 -19.53
C GLU A 494 3.35 -21.73 -18.28
N THR A 495 2.51 -20.71 -18.33
CA THR A 495 2.29 -19.83 -17.19
C THR A 495 0.83 -19.80 -16.77
N SER A 496 0.55 -19.09 -15.69
CA SER A 496 -0.81 -18.70 -15.34
C SER A 496 -0.77 -17.49 -14.43
N PRO A 497 -1.74 -16.57 -14.49
CA PRO A 497 -1.96 -15.62 -13.41
C PRO A 497 -2.06 -16.36 -12.05
N PRO A 498 -1.59 -15.74 -10.96
CA PRO A 498 -1.84 -16.19 -9.58
C PRO A 498 -3.28 -16.63 -9.33
N TYR A 499 -4.25 -15.87 -9.84
CA TYR A 499 -5.67 -16.20 -9.82
C TYR A 499 -6.24 -16.04 -11.25
N PRO A 500 -6.51 -17.14 -11.98
CA PRO A 500 -7.06 -17.10 -13.35
C PRO A 500 -8.56 -16.78 -13.35
N ASN A 501 -8.94 -15.71 -12.65
CA ASN A 501 -10.32 -15.30 -12.43
C ASN A 501 -10.47 -13.78 -12.64
N PRO A 502 -11.55 -13.31 -13.27
CA PRO A 502 -11.85 -11.90 -13.41
C PRO A 502 -12.14 -11.28 -12.03
N LEU A 503 -11.50 -10.16 -11.71
CA LEU A 503 -11.76 -9.43 -10.48
C LEU A 503 -12.97 -8.52 -10.70
N ARG A 504 -14.05 -8.78 -9.96
CA ARG A 504 -15.28 -7.98 -10.09
C ARG A 504 -15.16 -6.60 -9.48
N GLY A 505 -14.36 -6.47 -8.43
CA GLY A 505 -14.16 -5.22 -7.72
C GLY A 505 -13.30 -5.40 -6.48
N ILE A 506 -12.90 -4.27 -5.90
CA ILE A 506 -12.10 -4.20 -4.67
C ILE A 506 -12.74 -3.27 -3.64
N SER A 507 -12.38 -3.50 -2.38
CA SER A 507 -12.70 -2.64 -1.24
C SER A 507 -11.40 -2.23 -0.56
N VAL A 508 -11.01 -0.97 -0.68
CA VAL A 508 -9.83 -0.42 0.01
C VAL A 508 -10.27 0.32 1.27
N THR A 509 -9.88 -0.20 2.44
CA THR A 509 -10.13 0.42 3.74
C THR A 509 -8.91 1.24 4.17
N VAL A 510 -9.13 2.51 4.52
CA VAL A 510 -8.10 3.36 5.13
C VAL A 510 -8.53 3.74 6.53
N ARG A 511 -7.77 3.32 7.54
CA ARG A 511 -8.03 3.56 8.97
C ARG A 511 -6.88 4.36 9.57
N ALA A 512 -7.16 5.48 10.23
CA ALA A 512 -6.15 6.31 10.88
C ALA A 512 -6.60 6.83 12.25
N ILE A 513 -5.63 7.16 13.11
CA ILE A 513 -5.85 7.50 14.52
C ILE A 513 -5.40 8.93 14.84
N GLU A 514 -6.19 9.64 15.65
CA GLU A 514 -5.79 10.91 16.26
C GLU A 514 -5.17 10.64 17.64
N GLU A 515 -3.91 11.04 17.85
CA GLU A 515 -3.11 10.68 19.04
C GLU A 515 -3.67 11.23 20.36
N GLY A 516 -4.17 12.47 20.36
CA GLY A 516 -4.55 13.17 21.60
C GLY A 516 -5.77 12.56 22.27
N THR A 517 -6.74 12.13 21.47
CA THR A 517 -8.00 11.52 21.92
C THR A 517 -8.06 10.01 21.70
N ARG A 518 -7.08 9.43 20.98
CA ARG A 518 -7.06 8.03 20.51
C ARG A 518 -8.32 7.64 19.72
N GLN A 519 -8.91 8.60 19.02
CA GLN A 519 -10.09 8.35 18.20
C GLN A 519 -9.69 7.87 16.82
N VAL A 520 -10.18 6.69 16.47
CA VAL A 520 -10.01 6.09 15.14
C VAL A 520 -11.04 6.68 14.17
N ARG A 521 -10.60 6.89 12.94
CA ARG A 521 -11.43 7.19 11.78
C ARG A 521 -11.13 6.17 10.69
N GLN A 522 -12.16 5.77 9.97
CA GLN A 522 -12.08 4.86 8.84
C GLN A 522 -12.93 5.42 7.71
N ASP A 523 -12.50 5.18 6.47
CA ASP A 523 -13.29 5.29 5.26
C ASP A 523 -12.97 4.09 4.38
N THR A 524 -13.92 3.65 3.56
CA THR A 524 -13.80 2.45 2.73
C THR A 524 -14.25 2.79 1.31
N ILE A 525 -13.33 2.63 0.37
CA ILE A 525 -13.48 2.95 -1.04
C ILE A 525 -13.81 1.66 -1.77
N MET A 526 -14.88 1.64 -2.57
CA MET A 526 -15.24 0.47 -3.38
C MET A 526 -15.11 0.83 -4.86
N ALA A 527 -14.44 -0.04 -5.62
CA ALA A 527 -14.37 0.04 -7.07
C ALA A 527 -14.97 -1.22 -7.67
N ASP A 528 -15.86 -1.05 -8.64
CA ASP A 528 -16.42 -2.10 -9.48
C ASP A 528 -15.69 -2.06 -10.83
N PHE A 529 -15.36 -3.24 -11.36
CA PHE A 529 -14.65 -3.42 -12.62
C PHE A 529 -15.51 -4.14 -13.68
N LEU A 530 -16.74 -4.53 -13.34
CA LEU A 530 -17.68 -5.05 -14.31
C LEU A 530 -18.30 -3.89 -15.14
N PRO A 531 -18.42 -4.03 -16.46
CA PRO A 531 -19.21 -3.09 -17.26
C PRO A 531 -20.72 -3.26 -16.97
N ASP A 532 -21.42 -2.13 -16.81
CA ASP A 532 -22.89 -2.00 -16.63
C ASP A 532 -23.73 -2.67 -17.73
#